data_AF-A0A351BY46-F1
#
_entry.id   AF-A0A351BY46-F1
#
_cell.length_a   1.000
_cell.length_b   1.000
_cell.length_c   1.000
_cell.angle_alpha   90.00
_cell.angle_beta   90.00
_cell.angle_gamma   90.00
#
_symmetry.space_group_name_H-M   'P 1'
#
loop_
_entity.id
_entity.type
_entity.pdbx_description
1 polymer ?
#
loop_
_entity_poly.entity_id
_entity_poly.type
_entity_poly.pdbx_seq_one_letter_code
_entity_poly.pdbx_strand_id
1 'polypeptide(L)'
;MKTSFKLLIIIFLFTSGYSTAQDAQEIIRKVQSKYGNISDAKASFTQTIKSKGGKANSSSGILYIKKENKYRIESGGQVLVTDGQTSWAYSPKKKQVVIDNYKDDANSFSPNKFLFNYPENFYSDLMGDENVNGTDC
;
A
#
# COMPACT_ATOMS: atom_id res chain seq x y z
N MET A 1 -41.16 48.86 -13.09
CA MET A 1 -40.42 48.24 -11.96
C MET A 1 -40.87 46.78 -11.75
N LYS A 2 -40.73 45.86 -12.72
CA LYS A 2 -41.11 44.44 -12.56
C LYS A 2 -40.39 43.50 -13.57
N THR A 3 -39.10 43.68 -13.83
CA THR A 3 -38.36 42.76 -14.73
C THR A 3 -36.93 42.44 -14.29
N SER A 4 -36.35 43.19 -13.35
CA SER A 4 -34.94 43.02 -12.96
C SER A 4 -34.67 41.94 -11.89
N PHE A 5 -35.69 41.29 -11.35
CA PHE A 5 -35.51 40.27 -10.30
C PHE A 5 -35.33 38.83 -10.85
N LYS A 6 -35.70 38.58 -12.10
CA LYS A 6 -35.58 37.24 -12.71
C LYS A 6 -34.16 36.89 -13.17
N LEU A 7 -33.28 37.89 -13.35
CA LEU A 7 -31.91 37.66 -13.82
C LEU A 7 -30.95 37.23 -12.70
N LEU A 8 -31.24 37.58 -11.44
CA LEU A 8 -30.40 37.26 -10.28
C LEU A 8 -30.57 35.79 -9.82
N ILE A 9 -31.72 35.18 -10.06
CA ILE A 9 -32.03 33.80 -9.67
C ILE A 9 -31.36 32.77 -10.60
N ILE A 10 -31.03 33.16 -11.84
CA ILE A 10 -30.40 32.26 -12.84
C ILE A 10 -28.91 32.06 -12.58
N ILE A 11 -28.24 32.99 -11.90
CA ILE A 11 -26.80 32.90 -11.56
C ILE A 11 -26.54 32.01 -10.33
N PHE A 12 -27.54 31.83 -9.46
CA PHE A 12 -27.40 31.02 -8.25
C PHE A 12 -27.54 29.50 -8.50
N LEU A 13 -27.99 29.09 -9.70
CA LEU A 13 -28.18 27.68 -10.05
C LEU A 13 -26.92 26.98 -10.59
N PHE A 14 -25.80 27.71 -10.76
CA PHE A 14 -24.55 27.16 -11.29
C PHE A 14 -23.49 26.83 -10.22
N THR A 15 -23.77 27.03 -8.93
CA THR A 15 -22.91 26.51 -7.85
C THR A 15 -23.33 25.11 -7.45
N SER A 16 -23.50 24.21 -8.43
CA SER A 16 -23.53 22.78 -8.14
C SER A 16 -22.11 22.40 -7.76
N GLY A 17 -21.87 22.09 -6.49
CA GLY A 17 -20.55 21.69 -6.00
C GLY A 17 -19.98 20.59 -6.87
N TYR A 18 -18.75 20.79 -7.37
CA TYR A 18 -17.97 19.73 -7.98
C TYR A 18 -17.69 18.69 -6.90
N SER A 19 -18.55 17.68 -6.80
CA SER A 19 -18.21 16.47 -6.07
C SER A 19 -17.17 15.75 -6.90
N THR A 20 -15.89 15.99 -6.61
CA THR A 20 -14.81 15.20 -7.19
C THR A 20 -14.92 13.82 -6.58
N ALA A 21 -15.53 12.88 -7.29
CA ALA A 21 -15.38 11.47 -6.96
C ALA A 21 -13.88 11.18 -6.89
N GLN A 22 -13.42 10.54 -5.80
CA GLN A 22 -12.01 10.20 -5.69
C GLN A 22 -11.66 9.23 -6.82
N ASP A 23 -10.66 9.59 -7.61
CA ASP A 23 -10.12 8.71 -8.65
C ASP A 23 -9.16 7.71 -7.98
N ALA A 24 -9.32 6.41 -8.25
CA ALA A 24 -8.44 5.37 -7.74
C ALA A 24 -6.96 5.68 -8.03
N GLN A 25 -6.67 6.26 -9.20
CA GLN A 25 -5.31 6.65 -9.55
C GLN A 25 -4.82 7.86 -8.75
N GLU A 26 -5.70 8.79 -8.38
CA GLU A 26 -5.35 9.89 -7.48
C GLU A 26 -4.98 9.37 -6.08
N ILE A 27 -5.74 8.42 -5.53
CA ILE A 27 -5.44 7.78 -4.25
C ILE A 27 -4.07 7.10 -4.30
N ILE A 28 -3.81 6.30 -5.34
CA ILE A 28 -2.52 5.63 -5.56
C ILE A 28 -1.38 6.66 -5.62
N ARG A 29 -1.53 7.73 -6.40
CA ARG A 29 -0.50 8.80 -6.48
C ARG A 29 -0.25 9.46 -5.13
N LYS A 30 -1.29 9.70 -4.32
CA LYS A 30 -1.14 10.25 -2.95
C LYS A 30 -0.38 9.29 -2.04
N VAL A 31 -0.66 7.99 -2.10
CA VAL A 31 0.06 6.97 -1.32
C VAL A 31 1.53 6.91 -1.75
N GLN A 32 1.80 6.83 -3.05
CA GLN A 32 3.15 6.83 -3.62
C GLN A 32 3.95 8.08 -3.25
N SER A 33 3.33 9.27 -3.32
CA SER A 33 3.96 10.53 -2.93
C SER A 33 4.30 10.56 -1.43
N LYS A 34 3.37 10.14 -0.56
CA LYS A 34 3.65 10.02 0.88
C LYS A 34 4.80 9.05 1.14
N TYR A 35 4.79 7.89 0.48
CA TYR A 35 5.85 6.90 0.64
C TYR A 35 7.21 7.39 0.12
N GLY A 36 7.27 8.13 -0.99
CA GLY A 36 8.52 8.70 -1.51
C GLY A 36 9.17 9.72 -0.55
N ASN A 37 8.35 10.37 0.29
CA ASN A 37 8.79 11.41 1.21
C ASN A 37 9.28 10.88 2.58
N ILE A 38 8.94 9.66 2.96
CA ILE A 38 9.40 9.08 4.24
C ILE A 38 10.80 8.46 4.11
N SER A 39 11.58 8.48 5.18
CA SER A 39 12.90 7.82 5.27
C SER A 39 12.79 6.34 5.65
N ASP A 40 11.78 6.02 6.44
CA ASP A 40 11.53 4.71 7.02
C ASP A 40 10.05 4.55 7.39
N ALA A 41 9.65 3.30 7.57
CA ALA A 41 8.34 2.94 8.08
C ALA A 41 8.40 1.64 8.87
N LYS A 42 7.44 1.46 9.76
CA LYS A 42 7.18 0.20 10.46
C LYS A 42 5.71 -0.15 10.30
N ALA A 43 5.43 -1.37 9.85
CA ALA A 43 4.08 -1.89 9.69
C ALA A 43 3.96 -3.25 10.38
N SER A 44 2.90 -3.44 11.15
CA SER A 44 2.48 -4.75 11.63
C SER A 44 1.52 -5.35 10.61
N PHE A 45 1.64 -6.65 10.31
CA PHE A 45 0.78 -7.33 9.35
C PHE A 45 0.32 -8.69 9.86
N THR A 46 -0.77 -9.18 9.29
CA THR A 46 -1.23 -10.57 9.42
C THR A 46 -1.43 -11.14 8.03
N GLN A 47 -0.75 -12.24 7.73
CA GLN A 47 -0.89 -13.00 6.49
C GLN A 47 -1.75 -14.22 6.75
N THR A 48 -2.81 -14.39 5.97
CA THR A 48 -3.67 -15.58 5.99
C THR A 48 -3.58 -16.30 4.65
N ILE A 49 -3.13 -17.55 4.66
CA ILE A 49 -3.01 -18.40 3.47
C ILE A 49 -4.05 -19.51 3.56
N LYS A 50 -4.88 -19.65 2.52
CA LYS A 50 -5.90 -20.70 2.41
C LYS A 50 -5.67 -21.51 1.13
N SER A 51 -5.21 -22.74 1.28
CA SER A 51 -5.11 -23.69 0.17
C SER A 51 -6.47 -24.32 -0.15
N LYS A 52 -6.68 -24.71 -1.41
CA LYS A 52 -7.92 -25.38 -1.85
C LYS A 52 -8.14 -26.66 -1.02
N GLY A 53 -9.27 -26.73 -0.31
CA GLY A 53 -9.62 -27.86 0.55
C GLY A 53 -8.91 -27.90 1.92
N GLY A 54 -8.04 -26.93 2.22
CA GLY A 54 -7.30 -26.85 3.49
C GLY A 54 -7.90 -25.85 4.47
N LYS A 55 -7.48 -25.95 5.74
CA LYS A 55 -7.72 -24.91 6.75
C LYS A 55 -6.89 -23.67 6.42
N ALA A 56 -7.43 -22.49 6.72
CA ALA A 56 -6.68 -21.24 6.64
C ALA A 56 -5.60 -21.23 7.72
N ASN A 57 -4.38 -20.84 7.33
CA ASN A 57 -3.26 -20.65 8.26
C ASN A 57 -2.92 -19.16 8.30
N SER A 58 -2.92 -18.59 9.50
CA SER A 58 -2.60 -17.18 9.73
C SER A 58 -1.28 -17.05 10.46
N SER A 59 -0.48 -16.05 10.08
CA SER A 59 0.76 -15.68 10.76
C SER A 59 0.84 -14.17 10.82
N SER A 60 1.35 -13.63 11.93
CA SER A 60 1.59 -12.19 12.07
C SER A 60 3.06 -11.88 11.93
N GLY A 61 3.37 -10.62 11.64
CA GLY A 61 4.73 -10.16 11.50
C GLY A 61 4.88 -8.66 11.53
N ILE A 62 6.14 -8.23 11.48
CA ILE A 62 6.52 -6.83 11.41
C ILE A 62 7.38 -6.63 10.17
N LEU A 63 7.05 -5.60 9.39
CA LEU A 63 7.82 -5.10 8.27
C LEU A 63 8.46 -3.76 8.68
N TYR A 64 9.78 -3.69 8.59
CA TYR A 64 10.56 -2.47 8.70
C TYR A 64 11.04 -2.09 7.30
N ILE A 65 10.88 -0.83 6.95
CA ILE A 65 11.21 -0.28 5.63
C ILE A 65 12.18 0.86 5.85
N LYS A 66 13.18 0.97 4.97
CA LYS A 66 14.06 2.13 4.83
C LYS A 66 14.31 2.38 3.34
N LYS A 67 14.71 3.60 2.99
CA LYS A 67 15.07 3.96 1.60
C LYS A 67 16.10 3.00 0.98
N GLU A 68 16.21 3.05 -0.34
CA GLU A 68 17.20 2.29 -1.14
C GLU A 68 16.99 0.77 -1.05
N ASN A 69 15.75 0.31 -1.16
CA ASN A 69 15.38 -1.11 -1.12
C ASN A 69 15.77 -1.83 0.18
N LYS A 70 16.01 -1.11 1.27
CA LYS A 70 16.35 -1.67 2.58
C LYS A 70 15.08 -2.08 3.32
N TYR A 71 14.98 -3.34 3.71
CA TYR A 71 13.85 -3.79 4.53
C TYR A 71 14.21 -4.97 5.42
N ARG A 72 13.40 -5.16 6.46
CA ARG A 72 13.44 -6.31 7.35
C ARG A 72 12.02 -6.81 7.60
N ILE A 73 11.82 -8.11 7.43
CA ILE A 73 10.56 -8.79 7.70
C ILE A 73 10.81 -9.81 8.80
N GLU A 74 9.99 -9.75 9.84
CA GLU A 74 9.97 -10.71 10.94
C GLU A 74 8.62 -11.41 10.94
N SER A 75 8.59 -12.70 10.58
CA SER A 75 7.33 -13.47 10.57
C SER A 75 7.58 -14.98 10.57
N GLY A 76 6.64 -15.76 11.08
CA GLY A 76 6.67 -17.23 10.98
C GLY A 76 7.92 -17.88 11.59
N GLY A 77 8.59 -17.22 12.54
CA GLY A 77 9.85 -17.69 13.12
C GLY A 77 11.05 -17.58 12.17
N GLN A 78 10.99 -16.69 11.18
CA GLN A 78 12.09 -16.35 10.27
C GLN A 78 12.29 -14.83 10.25
N VAL A 79 13.51 -14.42 9.92
CA VAL A 79 13.85 -13.01 9.70
C VAL A 79 14.47 -12.89 8.32
N LEU A 80 13.86 -12.09 7.45
CA LEU A 80 14.43 -11.70 6.17
C LEU A 80 14.92 -10.26 6.28
N VAL A 81 16.17 -10.00 5.86
CA VAL A 81 16.75 -8.65 5.85
C VAL A 81 17.42 -8.43 4.51
N THR A 82 17.36 -7.21 3.99
CA THR A 82 18.23 -6.76 2.90
C THR A 82 18.70 -5.34 3.11
N ASP A 83 19.92 -5.06 2.67
CA ASP A 83 20.49 -3.72 2.60
C ASP A 83 20.35 -3.08 1.21
N GLY A 84 19.61 -3.73 0.30
CA GLY A 84 19.44 -3.35 -1.10
C GLY A 84 20.48 -3.97 -2.05
N GLN A 85 21.50 -4.67 -1.53
CA GLN A 85 22.55 -5.34 -2.32
C GLN A 85 22.71 -6.82 -1.94
N THR A 86 22.64 -7.12 -0.64
CA THR A 86 22.71 -8.45 -0.06
C THR A 86 21.41 -8.75 0.66
N SER A 87 21.03 -10.02 0.68
CA SER A 87 19.89 -10.54 1.41
C SER A 87 20.32 -11.61 2.42
N TRP A 88 19.70 -11.58 3.59
CA TRP A 88 19.93 -12.52 4.68
C TRP A 88 18.59 -13.12 5.11
N ALA A 89 18.49 -14.44 5.00
CA ALA A 89 17.39 -15.20 5.60
C ALA A 89 17.91 -15.93 6.84
N TYR A 90 17.50 -15.47 8.02
CA TYR A 90 17.86 -16.07 9.29
C TYR A 90 16.75 -16.97 9.82
N SER A 91 17.12 -18.19 10.20
CA SER A 91 16.27 -19.15 10.89
C SER A 91 16.72 -19.30 12.36
N PRO A 92 16.05 -18.62 13.31
CA PRO A 92 16.30 -18.78 14.75
C PRO A 92 16.30 -20.24 15.21
N LYS A 93 15.36 -21.06 14.72
CA LYS A 93 15.23 -22.48 15.10
C LYS A 93 16.48 -23.29 14.71
N LYS A 94 17.09 -22.99 13.57
CA LYS A 94 18.28 -23.68 13.06
C LYS A 94 19.59 -22.98 13.44
N LYS A 95 19.52 -21.78 14.02
CA LYS A 95 20.67 -20.88 14.24
C LYS A 95 21.50 -20.70 12.96
N GLN A 96 20.83 -20.58 11.82
CA GLN A 96 21.45 -20.56 10.50
C GLN A 96 21.04 -19.31 9.75
N VAL A 97 22.01 -18.70 9.05
CA VAL A 97 21.79 -17.63 8.08
C VAL A 97 22.09 -18.14 6.67
N VAL A 98 21.22 -17.83 5.72
CA VAL A 98 21.46 -17.98 4.29
C VAL A 98 21.70 -16.59 3.72
N ILE A 99 22.78 -16.43 2.96
CA ILE A 99 23.20 -15.15 2.38
C ILE A 99 23.18 -15.31 0.85
N ASP A 100 22.53 -14.39 0.15
CA ASP A 100 22.56 -14.29 -1.32
C ASP A 100 22.57 -12.82 -1.73
N ASN A 101 22.96 -12.54 -2.98
CA ASN A 101 22.79 -11.23 -3.58
C ASN A 101 21.30 -10.89 -3.67
N TYR A 102 20.95 -9.65 -3.34
CA TYR A 102 19.59 -9.15 -3.52
C TYR A 102 19.21 -9.17 -5.00
N LYS A 103 18.06 -9.76 -5.29
CA LYS A 103 17.48 -9.85 -6.64
C LYS A 103 16.10 -9.23 -6.61
N ASP A 104 15.91 -8.16 -7.36
CA ASP A 104 14.60 -7.57 -7.60
C ASP A 104 13.98 -8.16 -8.86
N ASP A 105 13.60 -9.44 -8.80
CA ASP A 105 12.98 -10.15 -9.92
C ASP A 105 11.45 -10.18 -9.81
N ALA A 106 10.75 -10.71 -10.82
CA ALA A 106 9.29 -10.75 -10.85
C ALA A 106 8.64 -11.53 -9.69
N ASN A 107 9.37 -12.44 -9.04
CA ASN A 107 8.86 -13.27 -7.94
C ASN A 107 9.28 -12.75 -6.56
N SER A 108 10.19 -11.77 -6.49
CA SER A 108 10.60 -11.14 -5.24
C SER A 108 9.49 -10.24 -4.67
N PHE A 109 9.48 -10.12 -3.34
CA PHE A 109 8.72 -9.08 -2.64
C PHE A 109 9.67 -7.92 -2.32
N SER A 110 9.26 -6.69 -2.63
CA SER A 110 9.84 -5.48 -2.05
C SER A 110 8.72 -4.44 -1.82
N PRO A 111 8.82 -3.59 -0.79
CA PRO A 111 7.85 -2.52 -0.58
C PRO A 111 7.73 -1.57 -1.78
N ASN A 112 8.86 -1.26 -2.44
CA ASN A 112 8.88 -0.44 -3.65
C ASN A 112 8.11 -1.10 -4.78
N LYS A 113 8.33 -2.39 -5.03
CA LYS A 113 7.61 -3.13 -6.06
C LYS A 113 6.11 -3.16 -5.78
N PHE A 114 5.72 -3.38 -4.52
CA PHE A 114 4.31 -3.36 -4.11
C PHE A 114 3.64 -2.00 -4.38
N LEU A 115 4.31 -0.90 -4.05
CA LEU A 115 3.71 0.44 -4.09
C LEU A 115 3.83 1.12 -5.46
N PHE A 116 4.85 0.81 -6.25
CA PHE A 116 5.12 1.49 -7.53
C PHE A 116 4.88 0.58 -8.73
N ASN A 117 5.40 -0.65 -8.73
CA ASN A 117 5.33 -1.51 -9.92
C ASN A 117 3.94 -2.14 -10.11
N TYR A 118 3.24 -2.55 -9.04
CA TYR A 118 1.89 -3.12 -9.20
C TYR A 118 0.90 -2.10 -9.80
N PRO A 119 0.78 -0.86 -9.31
CA PRO A 119 -0.13 0.10 -9.93
C PRO A 119 0.14 0.41 -11.40
N GLU A 120 1.39 0.31 -11.87
CA GLU A 120 1.73 0.52 -13.28
C GLU A 120 1.27 -0.60 -14.21
N ASN A 121 1.16 -1.84 -13.70
CA ASN A 121 0.91 -3.03 -14.52
C ASN A 121 -0.54 -3.54 -14.43
N PHE A 122 -1.42 -2.83 -13.72
CA PHE A 122 -2.79 -3.25 -13.45
C PHE A 122 -3.77 -2.07 -13.57
N TYR A 123 -5.03 -2.38 -13.93
CA TYR A 123 -6.11 -1.40 -13.88
C TYR A 123 -6.56 -1.18 -12.43
N SER A 124 -6.85 0.07 -12.09
CA SER A 124 -7.29 0.48 -10.75
C SER A 124 -8.73 0.97 -10.82
N ASP A 125 -9.57 0.52 -9.89
CA ASP A 125 -10.97 0.91 -9.77
C ASP A 125 -11.31 1.14 -8.29
N LEU A 126 -12.15 2.14 -8.02
CA LEU A 126 -12.55 2.50 -6.66
C LEU A 126 -13.87 1.78 -6.32
N MET A 127 -13.79 0.79 -5.43
CA MET A 127 -14.95 -0.04 -5.06
C MET A 127 -15.93 0.65 -4.11
N GLY A 128 -15.57 1.82 -3.57
CA GLY A 128 -16.33 2.57 -2.58
C GLY A 128 -15.54 2.78 -1.29
N ASP A 129 -16.20 3.40 -0.31
CA ASP A 129 -15.61 3.70 1.00
C ASP A 129 -15.99 2.60 2.02
N GLU A 130 -15.07 2.24 2.91
CA GLU A 130 -15.29 1.31 4.03
C GLU A 130 -14.87 1.96 5.36
N ASN A 131 -15.71 1.85 6.39
CA ASN A 131 -15.30 2.29 7.73
C ASN A 131 -14.53 1.19 8.44
N VAL A 132 -13.22 1.39 8.61
CA VAL A 132 -12.32 0.48 9.32
C VAL A 132 -11.97 1.08 10.68
N ASN A 133 -12.54 0.51 11.76
CA ASN A 133 -12.30 0.94 13.14
C ASN A 133 -12.54 2.44 13.38
N GLY A 134 -13.58 3.02 12.79
CA GLY A 134 -13.92 4.44 12.95
C GLY A 134 -13.15 5.38 12.01
N THR A 135 -12.37 4.84 11.07
CA THR A 135 -11.69 5.60 10.01
C THR A 135 -12.28 5.22 8.66
N ASP A 136 -12.76 6.20 7.90
CA ASP A 136 -13.22 5.99 6.52
C ASP A 136 -12.01 5.72 5.61
N CYS A 137 -12.05 4.63 4.86
CA CYS A 137 -10.99 4.11 4.00
C CYS A 137 -11.49 3.88 2.58
#